data_AF-A0A6P1ZA62-F1
#
_entry.id   AF-A0A6P1ZA62-F1
#
_cell.length_a   1.000
_cell.length_b   1.000
_cell.length_c   1.000
_cell.angle_alpha   90.00
_cell.angle_beta   90.00
_cell.angle_gamma   90.00
#
_symmetry.space_group_name_H-M   'P 1'
#
loop_
_entity.id
_entity.type
_entity.pdbx_description
1 polymer ?
#
loop_
_entity_poly.entity_id
_entity_poly.type
_entity_poly.pdbx_seq_one_letter_code
_entity_poly.pdbx_strand_id
1 'polypeptide(L)'
;DSAPPSLSGRLQIDSLDADRYTPAPSGKAAPATAKKSNGGAATPADAKTMPNVDLLLSMGKLKAGGARFSTLTLTVKSSRGKSRVNPLRADLYIGSLDADASFYLTVQALRTNLTSSLALINLGALLTDVSCKAAIRGSSKTAFAISAAGAVGPPILSTLNGRGYFLVTNRDFP
;
A
#
# COMPACT_ATOMS: atom_id res chain seq x y z
N ASP A 1 -7.47 35.03 10.26
CA ASP A 1 -6.54 33.97 10.66
C ASP A 1 -7.34 32.68 10.76
N SER A 2 -7.28 31.80 9.75
CA SER A 2 -8.04 30.55 9.76
C SER A 2 -7.06 29.40 9.90
N ALA A 3 -7.06 28.76 11.07
CA ALA A 3 -6.28 27.55 11.30
C ALA A 3 -6.66 26.50 10.23
N PRO A 4 -5.68 25.80 9.62
CA PRO A 4 -5.98 24.77 8.65
C PRO A 4 -6.84 23.68 9.32
N PRO A 5 -7.90 23.17 8.66
CA PRO A 5 -8.77 22.15 9.24
C PRO A 5 -7.94 20.93 9.66
N SER A 6 -8.13 20.46 10.89
CA SER A 6 -7.48 19.25 11.40
C SER A 6 -8.50 18.11 11.50
N LEU A 7 -8.19 16.99 10.86
CA LEU A 7 -8.95 15.75 10.92
C LEU A 7 -8.15 14.71 11.69
N SER A 8 -8.69 14.25 12.81
CA SER A 8 -8.10 13.15 13.57
C SER A 8 -9.11 12.02 13.72
N GLY A 9 -8.65 10.78 13.62
CA GLY A 9 -9.53 9.63 13.67
C GLY A 9 -8.79 8.33 13.92
N ARG A 10 -9.46 7.39 14.58
CA ARG A 10 -9.00 6.01 14.72
C ARG A 10 -10.00 5.12 14.01
N LEU A 11 -9.52 4.28 13.10
CA LEU A 11 -10.32 3.27 12.42
C LEU A 11 -9.78 1.90 12.80
N GLN A 12 -10.67 1.06 13.34
CA GLN A 12 -10.36 -0.33 13.68
C GLN A 12 -11.22 -1.24 12.81
N ILE A 13 -10.58 -2.21 12.17
CA ILE A 13 -11.22 -3.15 11.27
C ILE A 13 -10.83 -4.55 11.72
N ASP A 14 -11.78 -5.41 12.07
CA ASP A 14 -11.42 -6.77 12.52
C ASP A 14 -10.92 -7.62 11.35
N SER A 15 -11.63 -7.60 10.23
CA SER A 15 -11.26 -8.36 9.03
C SER A 15 -11.65 -7.64 7.76
N LEU A 16 -10.71 -7.56 6.81
CA LEU A 16 -10.96 -7.09 5.45
C LEU A 16 -10.51 -8.15 4.45
N ASP A 17 -11.38 -8.49 3.51
CA ASP A 17 -11.03 -9.31 2.36
C ASP A 17 -10.97 -8.41 1.13
N ALA A 18 -9.75 -7.99 0.75
CA ALA A 18 -9.53 -7.16 -0.42
C ALA A 18 -9.80 -7.91 -1.73
N ASP A 19 -9.75 -9.24 -1.73
CA ASP A 19 -10.04 -10.05 -2.93
C ASP A 19 -11.50 -9.90 -3.38
N ARG A 20 -12.39 -9.58 -2.44
CA ARG A 20 -13.80 -9.27 -2.73
C ARG A 20 -14.01 -7.91 -3.40
N TYR A 21 -13.04 -7.02 -3.30
CA TYR A 21 -13.11 -5.66 -3.83
C TYR A 21 -12.20 -5.44 -5.04
N THR A 22 -11.40 -6.44 -5.42
CA THR A 22 -10.78 -6.46 -6.73
C THR A 22 -11.85 -6.70 -7.80
N PRO A 23 -11.94 -5.85 -8.85
CA PRO A 23 -12.85 -6.08 -9.95
C PRO A 23 -12.55 -7.46 -10.55
N ALA A 24 -13.57 -8.30 -10.68
CA ALA A 24 -13.42 -9.59 -11.34
C ALA A 24 -12.76 -9.37 -12.71
N PRO A 25 -11.78 -10.20 -13.13
CA PRO A 25 -11.23 -10.11 -14.47
C PRO A 25 -12.39 -10.27 -15.46
N SER A 26 -12.72 -9.17 -16.13
CA SER A 26 -13.82 -9.08 -17.08
C SER A 26 -13.53 -9.96 -18.30
N GLY A 27 -13.89 -11.24 -18.22
CA GLY A 27 -14.25 -12.01 -19.38
C GLY A 27 -15.54 -11.42 -19.95
N LYS A 28 -15.43 -10.76 -21.11
CA LYS A 28 -16.43 -9.95 -21.83
C LYS A 28 -16.50 -8.49 -21.39
N ALA A 29 -15.94 -7.65 -22.26
CA ALA A 29 -16.32 -6.25 -22.39
C ALA A 29 -17.85 -6.17 -22.59
N ALA A 30 -18.56 -5.78 -21.54
CA ALA A 30 -19.81 -5.05 -21.69
C ALA A 30 -19.44 -3.56 -21.75
N PRO A 31 -20.06 -2.75 -22.63
CA PRO A 31 -19.77 -1.34 -22.70
C PRO A 31 -20.19 -0.72 -21.37
N ALA A 32 -19.20 -0.40 -20.53
CA ALA A 32 -19.42 0.53 -19.46
C ALA A 32 -19.81 1.83 -20.14
N THR A 33 -21.10 2.19 -20.09
CA THR A 33 -21.49 3.58 -20.00
C THR A 33 -20.80 4.11 -18.75
N ALA A 34 -19.55 4.54 -18.95
CA ALA A 34 -18.83 5.39 -18.05
C ALA A 34 -19.71 6.63 -17.96
N LYS A 35 -20.61 6.65 -16.97
CA LYS A 35 -21.11 7.90 -16.43
C LYS A 35 -19.83 8.62 -16.07
N LYS A 36 -19.50 9.59 -16.93
CA LYS A 36 -18.41 10.53 -16.82
C LYS A 36 -18.55 11.10 -15.42
N SER A 37 -17.90 10.45 -14.44
CA SER A 37 -17.56 11.12 -13.21
C SER A 37 -16.67 12.20 -13.71
N ASN A 38 -17.22 13.41 -13.79
CA ASN A 38 -16.52 14.59 -14.22
C ASN A 38 -15.14 14.48 -13.61
N GLY A 39 -14.14 14.35 -14.48
CA GLY A 39 -12.80 14.79 -14.15
C GLY A 39 -12.96 16.26 -13.84
N GLY A 40 -13.39 16.56 -12.61
CA GLY A 40 -12.89 17.72 -11.92
C GLY A 40 -11.41 17.48 -11.98
N ALA A 41 -10.78 18.19 -12.93
CA ALA A 41 -9.35 18.42 -12.89
C ALA A 41 -9.04 18.59 -11.41
N ALA A 42 -8.21 17.69 -10.85
CA ALA A 42 -7.70 17.89 -9.52
C ALA A 42 -6.96 19.21 -9.63
N THR A 43 -7.65 20.31 -9.29
CA THR A 43 -7.07 21.63 -9.14
C THR A 43 -5.87 21.37 -8.27
N PRO A 44 -4.64 21.73 -8.70
CA PRO A 44 -3.44 21.41 -7.96
C PRO A 44 -3.72 21.81 -6.51
N ALA A 45 -3.90 20.81 -5.65
CA ALA A 45 -4.39 21.07 -4.32
C ALA A 45 -3.29 21.92 -3.68
N ASP A 46 -3.59 23.19 -3.46
CA ASP A 46 -2.63 24.12 -2.90
C ASP A 46 -2.18 23.49 -1.58
N ALA A 47 -0.90 23.12 -1.47
CA ALA A 47 -0.36 22.42 -0.31
C ALA A 47 -0.65 23.20 0.99
N LYS A 48 -0.93 24.52 0.87
CA LYS A 48 -1.34 25.44 1.91
C LYS A 48 -2.77 25.23 2.44
N THR A 49 -3.68 24.67 1.64
CA THR A 49 -5.09 24.45 2.00
C THR A 49 -5.36 23.00 2.44
N MET A 50 -4.36 22.12 2.36
CA MET A 50 -4.51 20.74 2.79
C MET A 50 -4.76 20.66 4.30
N PRO A 51 -5.79 19.89 4.73
CA PRO A 51 -6.04 19.67 6.14
C PRO A 51 -4.87 18.96 6.80
N ASN A 52 -4.65 19.25 8.08
CA ASN A 52 -3.82 18.38 8.91
C ASN A 52 -4.61 17.08 9.13
N VAL A 53 -4.01 15.94 8.85
CA VAL A 53 -4.67 14.64 9.02
C VAL A 53 -3.84 13.80 9.99
N ASP A 54 -4.47 13.25 11.03
CA ASP A 54 -3.86 12.26 11.92
C ASP A 54 -4.79 11.06 12.04
N LEU A 55 -4.51 10.02 11.27
CA LEU A 55 -5.32 8.81 11.20
C LEU A 55 -4.53 7.62 11.71
N LEU A 56 -5.12 6.91 12.66
CA LEU A 56 -4.61 5.63 13.12
C LEU A 56 -5.53 4.51 12.61
N LEU A 57 -5.00 3.67 11.73
CA LEU A 57 -5.69 2.50 11.21
C LEU A 57 -5.12 1.25 11.86
N SER A 58 -5.97 0.40 12.42
CA SER A 58 -5.60 -0.92 12.91
C SER A 58 -6.51 -1.95 12.27
N MET A 59 -5.95 -3.02 11.74
CA MET A 59 -6.68 -4.08 11.06
C MET A 59 -6.23 -5.45 11.55
N GLY A 60 -7.16 -6.24 12.07
CA GLY A 60 -6.87 -7.53 12.69
C GLY A 60 -6.43 -8.58 11.66
N LYS A 61 -7.20 -8.74 10.58
CA LYS A 61 -6.95 -9.69 9.50
C LYS A 61 -7.17 -9.03 8.15
N LEU A 62 -6.21 -9.19 7.24
CA LEU A 62 -6.34 -8.75 5.85
C LEU A 62 -6.08 -9.93 4.93
N LYS A 63 -6.97 -10.17 3.98
CA LYS A 63 -6.71 -11.08 2.87
C LYS A 63 -6.58 -10.27 1.58
N ALA A 64 -5.47 -10.45 0.87
CA ALA A 64 -5.22 -9.77 -0.40
C ALA A 64 -4.37 -10.64 -1.32
N GLY A 65 -4.82 -10.85 -2.55
CA GLY A 65 -4.22 -11.76 -3.53
C GLY A 65 -4.10 -13.20 -3.03
N GLY A 66 -5.00 -13.67 -2.16
CA GLY A 66 -4.85 -14.96 -1.47
C GLY A 66 -3.89 -14.95 -0.27
N ALA A 67 -3.04 -13.93 -0.11
CA ALA A 67 -2.14 -13.81 1.05
C ALA A 67 -2.89 -13.33 2.31
N ARG A 68 -2.57 -13.91 3.46
CA ARG A 68 -3.18 -13.62 4.76
C ARG A 68 -2.24 -12.84 5.65
N PHE A 69 -2.60 -11.60 5.95
CA PHE A 69 -1.89 -10.73 6.89
C PHE A 69 -2.69 -10.62 8.19
N SER A 70 -1.99 -10.43 9.30
CA SER A 70 -2.58 -10.16 10.60
C SER A 70 -1.94 -8.96 11.29
N THR A 71 -2.63 -8.39 12.25
CA THR A 71 -2.09 -7.33 13.13
C THR A 71 -1.58 -6.10 12.36
N LEU A 72 -2.25 -5.72 11.27
CA LEU A 72 -1.84 -4.57 10.47
C LEU A 72 -2.08 -3.28 11.27
N THR A 73 -1.05 -2.49 11.49
CA THR A 73 -1.16 -1.17 12.12
C THR A 73 -0.50 -0.13 11.25
N LEU A 74 -1.21 0.95 10.98
CA LEU A 74 -0.76 2.04 10.14
C LEU A 74 -1.10 3.38 10.79
N THR A 75 -0.10 4.26 10.88
CA THR A 75 -0.33 5.67 11.25
C THR A 75 -0.08 6.57 10.06
N VAL A 76 -1.07 7.38 9.69
CA VAL A 76 -1.01 8.36 8.61
C VAL A 76 -1.05 9.75 9.22
N LYS A 77 -0.01 10.54 8.98
CA LYS A 77 0.08 11.94 9.39
C LYS A 77 0.30 12.82 8.18
N SER A 78 -0.59 13.78 7.96
CA SER A 78 -0.45 14.80 6.92
C SER A 78 -0.42 16.18 7.52
N SER A 79 0.49 17.03 7.05
CA SER A 79 0.52 18.45 7.37
C SER A 79 1.08 19.26 6.21
N ARG A 80 0.33 20.28 5.77
CA ARG A 80 0.77 21.28 4.78
C ARG A 80 1.43 20.69 3.53
N GLY A 81 0.80 19.68 2.92
CA GLY A 81 1.29 19.01 1.71
C GLY A 81 2.35 17.92 1.94
N LYS A 82 2.75 17.64 3.18
CA LYS A 82 3.62 16.51 3.53
C LYS A 82 2.79 15.45 4.23
N SER A 83 2.64 14.29 3.63
CA SER A 83 2.00 13.12 4.24
C SER A 83 3.04 12.05 4.52
N ARG A 84 3.08 11.55 5.74
CA ARG A 84 3.93 10.44 6.15
C ARG A 84 3.07 9.34 6.72
N VAL A 85 3.45 8.13 6.40
CA VAL A 85 2.79 6.90 6.76
C VAL A 85 3.85 6.05 7.48
N ASN A 86 3.88 6.16 8.81
CA ASN A 86 4.86 5.47 9.65
C ASN A 86 4.34 5.33 11.09
N PRO A 87 4.40 4.12 11.69
CA PRO A 87 4.83 2.87 11.08
C PRO A 87 3.68 2.20 10.30
N LEU A 88 4.01 1.47 9.23
CA LEU A 88 3.16 0.42 8.66
C LEU A 88 3.73 -0.92 9.08
N ARG A 89 3.01 -1.68 9.90
CA ARG A 89 3.43 -3.01 10.34
C ARG A 89 2.35 -4.04 10.09
N ALA A 90 2.73 -5.24 9.69
CA ALA A 90 1.83 -6.39 9.61
C ALA A 90 2.59 -7.69 9.87
N ASP A 91 1.89 -8.72 10.32
CA ASP A 91 2.41 -10.08 10.42
C ASP A 91 1.94 -10.90 9.21
N LEU A 92 2.81 -11.76 8.69
CA LEU A 92 2.54 -12.57 7.50
C LEU A 92 3.27 -13.91 7.59
N TYR A 93 2.52 -15.02 7.64
CA TYR A 93 3.05 -16.39 7.59
C TYR A 93 4.31 -16.61 8.47
N ILE A 94 4.21 -16.29 9.76
CA ILE A 94 5.28 -16.39 10.80
C ILE A 94 6.35 -15.27 10.70
N GLY A 95 6.37 -14.51 9.60
CA GLY A 95 7.22 -13.34 9.41
C GLY A 95 6.55 -12.02 9.75
N SER A 96 7.31 -10.93 9.61
CA SER A 96 6.83 -9.57 9.80
C SER A 96 7.10 -8.71 8.55
N LEU A 97 6.22 -7.74 8.35
CA LEU A 97 6.29 -6.68 7.37
C LEU A 97 6.40 -5.35 8.11
N ASP A 98 7.44 -4.59 7.80
CA ASP A 98 7.60 -3.19 8.21
C ASP A 98 7.71 -2.34 6.94
N ALA A 99 6.95 -1.26 6.87
CA ALA A 99 7.03 -0.28 5.79
C ALA A 99 6.90 1.15 6.30
N ASP A 100 7.54 2.07 5.57
CA ASP A 100 7.40 3.52 5.71
C ASP A 100 7.06 4.07 4.33
N ALA A 101 6.06 4.94 4.27
CA ALA A 101 5.78 5.70 3.06
C ALA A 101 5.74 7.19 3.36
N SER A 102 6.24 7.99 2.44
CA SER A 102 6.22 9.44 2.51
C SER A 102 5.81 10.03 1.17
N PHE A 103 4.95 11.03 1.24
CA PHE A 103 4.36 11.73 0.12
C PHE A 103 4.59 13.21 0.34
N TYR A 104 5.15 13.87 -0.66
CA TYR A 104 5.45 15.29 -0.65
C TYR A 104 4.78 15.91 -1.86
N LEU A 105 3.69 16.62 -1.62
CA LEU A 105 2.98 17.36 -2.64
C LEU A 105 3.59 18.77 -2.74
N THR A 106 4.05 19.11 -3.93
CA THR A 106 4.48 20.47 -4.29
C THR A 106 3.52 21.04 -5.32
N VAL A 107 3.61 22.35 -5.59
CA VAL A 107 2.76 23.04 -6.58
C VAL A 107 2.85 22.40 -7.97
N GLN A 108 3.97 21.77 -8.31
CA GLN A 108 4.24 21.22 -9.65
C GLN A 108 4.27 19.69 -9.72
N ALA A 109 4.59 18.99 -8.62
CA ALA A 109 4.75 17.53 -8.64
C ALA A 109 4.47 16.88 -7.28
N LEU A 110 3.94 15.66 -7.30
CA LEU A 110 3.87 14.78 -6.15
C LEU A 110 5.08 13.85 -6.14
N ARG A 111 5.89 13.90 -5.08
CA ARG A 111 6.98 12.95 -4.85
C ARG A 111 6.54 11.92 -3.81
N THR A 112 6.72 10.65 -4.14
CA THR A 112 6.36 9.53 -3.27
C THR A 112 7.60 8.68 -3.04
N ASN A 113 7.81 8.24 -1.81
CA ASN A 113 8.83 7.28 -1.44
C ASN A 113 8.19 6.23 -0.53
N LEU A 114 8.43 4.96 -0.83
CA LEU A 114 7.94 3.83 -0.08
C LEU A 114 9.10 2.88 0.15
N THR A 115 9.40 2.59 1.40
CA THR A 115 10.33 1.54 1.79
C THR A 115 9.57 0.46 2.53
N SER A 116 9.86 -0.79 2.20
CA SER A 116 9.23 -1.95 2.79
C SER A 116 10.28 -3.02 3.02
N SER A 117 10.26 -3.63 4.19
CA SER A 117 11.10 -4.75 4.57
C SER A 117 10.24 -5.87 5.13
N LEU A 118 10.46 -7.06 4.60
CA LEU A 118 9.79 -8.28 4.96
C LEU A 118 10.85 -9.26 5.45
N ALA A 119 10.61 -9.89 6.59
CA ALA A 119 11.55 -10.82 7.19
C ALA A 119 10.86 -12.12 7.59
N LEU A 120 11.59 -13.23 7.43
CA LEU A 120 11.21 -14.55 7.95
C LEU A 120 9.86 -15.06 7.42
N ILE A 121 9.47 -14.69 6.21
CA ILE A 121 8.22 -15.16 5.61
C ILE A 121 8.35 -16.62 5.24
N ASN A 122 7.40 -17.45 5.67
CA ASN A 122 7.28 -18.83 5.20
C ASN A 122 6.74 -18.85 3.75
N LEU A 123 7.64 -19.09 2.79
CA LEU A 123 7.29 -19.15 1.38
C LEU A 123 6.34 -20.31 1.07
N GLY A 124 6.48 -21.46 1.75
CA GLY A 124 5.61 -22.62 1.53
C GLY A 124 4.15 -22.31 1.84
N ALA A 125 3.89 -21.67 2.98
CA ALA A 125 2.54 -21.26 3.37
C ALA A 125 1.97 -20.19 2.42
N LEU A 126 2.77 -19.18 2.06
CA LEU A 126 2.37 -18.13 1.13
C LEU A 126 2.00 -18.71 -0.25
N LEU A 127 2.87 -19.55 -0.82
CA LEU A 127 2.66 -20.12 -2.16
C LEU A 127 1.48 -21.10 -2.21
N THR A 128 1.25 -21.86 -1.12
CA THR A 128 0.06 -22.70 -0.99
C THR A 128 -1.21 -21.86 -1.00
N ASP A 129 -1.26 -20.75 -0.26
CA ASP A 129 -2.46 -19.91 -0.19
C ASP A 129 -2.69 -19.05 -1.45
N VAL A 130 -1.63 -18.61 -2.13
CA VAL A 130 -1.73 -17.75 -3.33
C VAL A 130 -1.88 -18.55 -4.62
N SER A 131 -1.07 -19.60 -4.79
CA SER A 131 -0.94 -20.33 -6.07
C SER A 131 -1.48 -21.77 -6.01
N CYS A 132 -2.04 -22.20 -4.87
CA CYS A 132 -2.41 -23.60 -4.60
C CYS A 132 -1.28 -24.61 -4.86
N LYS A 133 -0.02 -24.16 -4.88
CA LYS A 133 1.16 -24.97 -5.23
C LYS A 133 2.34 -24.57 -4.35
N ALA A 134 2.85 -25.48 -3.55
CA ALA A 134 4.06 -25.27 -2.75
C ALA A 134 5.33 -25.52 -3.60
N ALA A 135 5.59 -24.66 -4.59
CA ALA A 135 6.74 -24.84 -5.48
C ALA A 135 8.10 -24.60 -4.79
N ILE A 136 8.13 -23.81 -3.71
CA ILE A 136 9.34 -23.45 -2.97
C ILE A 136 9.05 -23.47 -1.47
N ARG A 137 9.90 -24.14 -0.69
CA ARG A 137 9.89 -24.11 0.78
C ARG A 137 11.13 -23.40 1.30
N GLY A 138 10.96 -22.70 2.42
CA GLY A 138 12.03 -21.92 3.06
C GLY A 138 11.53 -20.60 3.65
N SER A 139 12.44 -19.85 4.26
CA SER A 139 12.18 -18.50 4.76
C SER A 139 12.71 -17.47 3.77
N SER A 140 11.97 -16.40 3.52
CA SER A 140 12.46 -15.27 2.72
C SER A 140 12.65 -14.01 3.53
N LYS A 141 13.72 -13.31 3.21
CA LYS A 141 13.94 -11.91 3.58
C LYS A 141 13.92 -11.07 2.33
N THR A 142 13.16 -10.00 2.36
CA THR A 142 12.95 -9.15 1.19
C THR A 142 12.94 -7.70 1.63
N ALA A 143 13.54 -6.82 0.85
CA ALA A 143 13.30 -5.41 1.04
C ALA A 143 13.12 -4.74 -0.30
N PHE A 144 12.23 -3.75 -0.33
CA PHE A 144 11.85 -2.97 -1.47
C PHE A 144 11.93 -1.49 -1.11
N ALA A 145 12.47 -0.70 -2.02
CA ALA A 145 12.45 0.75 -1.96
C ALA A 145 11.93 1.24 -3.31
N ILE A 146 10.78 1.90 -3.29
CA ILE A 146 10.09 2.43 -4.45
C ILE A 146 10.03 3.94 -4.30
N SER A 147 10.35 4.66 -5.37
CA SER A 147 10.18 6.10 -5.46
C SER A 147 9.43 6.44 -6.75
N ALA A 148 8.57 7.43 -6.69
CA ALA A 148 7.83 7.93 -7.85
C ALA A 148 7.72 9.45 -7.76
N ALA A 149 7.65 10.12 -8.91
CA ALA A 149 7.50 11.57 -8.97
C ALA A 149 6.67 11.98 -10.19
N GLY A 150 5.55 12.65 -10.00
CA GLY A 150 4.73 13.07 -11.15
C GLY A 150 3.39 13.68 -10.77
N ALA A 151 2.62 14.06 -11.79
CA ALA A 151 1.22 14.47 -11.61
C ALA A 151 0.36 13.26 -11.21
N VAL A 152 -0.61 13.48 -10.32
CA VAL A 152 -1.51 12.44 -9.80
C VAL A 152 -2.27 11.79 -10.96
N GLY A 153 -2.24 10.45 -11.04
CA GLY A 153 -2.92 9.67 -12.09
C GLY A 153 -1.95 8.80 -12.89
N PRO A 154 -2.31 8.40 -14.13
CA PRO A 154 -1.46 7.56 -14.99
C PRO A 154 0.02 7.99 -15.11
N PRO A 155 0.38 9.30 -15.13
CA PRO A 155 1.77 9.74 -15.28
C PRO A 155 2.69 9.36 -14.12
N ILE A 156 2.17 9.15 -12.90
CA ILE A 156 3.00 8.80 -11.74
C ILE A 156 3.53 7.36 -11.83
N LEU A 157 2.84 6.49 -12.56
CA LEU A 157 3.26 5.10 -12.80
C LEU A 157 4.44 5.06 -13.78
N SER A 158 4.55 6.02 -14.69
CA SER A 158 5.65 6.12 -15.66
C SER A 158 6.98 6.50 -15.01
N THR A 159 6.97 7.08 -13.81
CA THR A 159 8.18 7.52 -13.08
C THR A 159 8.49 6.64 -11.88
N LEU A 160 7.78 5.53 -11.74
CA LEU A 160 7.98 4.56 -10.68
C LEU A 160 9.33 3.88 -10.84
N ASN A 161 10.23 4.14 -9.89
CA ASN A 161 11.55 3.54 -9.81
C ASN A 161 11.63 2.68 -8.56
N GLY A 162 11.96 1.40 -8.72
CA GLY A 162 12.04 0.45 -7.62
C GLY A 162 13.41 -0.22 -7.56
N ARG A 163 13.95 -0.41 -6.36
CA ARG A 163 15.05 -1.33 -6.08
C ARG A 163 14.62 -2.28 -4.99
N GLY A 164 14.92 -3.55 -5.14
CA GLY A 164 14.65 -4.53 -4.12
C GLY A 164 15.63 -5.67 -4.16
N TYR A 165 15.81 -6.32 -3.01
CA TYR A 165 16.54 -7.58 -2.93
C TYR A 165 15.61 -8.64 -2.35
N PHE A 166 15.80 -9.86 -2.85
CA PHE A 166 15.07 -11.03 -2.42
C PHE A 166 16.08 -12.11 -2.06
N LEU A 167 16.08 -12.51 -0.80
CA LEU A 167 16.95 -13.53 -0.25
C LEU A 167 16.08 -14.66 0.25
N VAL A 168 16.39 -15.88 -0.18
CA VAL A 168 15.76 -17.10 0.33
C VAL A 168 16.81 -17.85 1.12
N THR A 169 16.46 -18.19 2.35
CA THR A 169 17.30 -18.92 3.30
C THR A 169 16.58 -20.23 3.67
N ASN A 170 17.33 -21.30 3.97
CA ASN A 170 16.80 -22.67 4.12
C ASN A 170 15.99 -23.14 2.90
N ARG A 171 16.66 -23.34 1.75
CA ARG A 171 16.02 -23.93 0.58
C ARG A 171 15.95 -25.44 0.72
N ASP A 172 14.76 -25.98 0.90
CA ASP A 172 14.44 -27.37 0.59
C ASP A 172 13.62 -27.39 -0.70
N PHE A 173 14.24 -27.87 -1.77
CA PHE A 173 13.54 -28.19 -3.02
C PHE A 173 13.03 -29.63 -2.91
N PRO A 174 11.72 -29.90 -3.08
CA PRO A 174 11.25 -31.26 -3.27
C PRO A 174 11.76 -31.86 -4.59
#